data_AF-A0A7S2VMF6-F1
#
_entry.id   AF-A0A7S2VMF6-F1
#
_cell.length_a   1.000
_cell.length_b   1.000
_cell.length_c   1.000
_cell.angle_alpha   90.00
_cell.angle_beta   90.00
_cell.angle_gamma   90.00
#
_symmetry.space_group_name_H-M   'P 1'
#
loop_
_entity.id
_entity.type
_entity.pdbx_description
1 polymer ?
#
loop_
_entity_poly.entity_id
_entity_poly.type
_entity_poly.pdbx_seq_one_letter_code
_entity_poly.pdbx_strand_id
1 'polypeptide(L)'
;RRPRGRGGPGPRAPGRTGAQLLAMFEFDELEAVLPPEAYVVYGAGAPEVNGMYTDTHVEAFGAPIFRHSVMSDHLLARERAGERHGWLLGANRRPLYGVRTEETRCPTAGWRAFKGELPAPRVEAFSSVAEAGQ
;
A
#
# COMPACT_ATOMS: atom_id res chain seq x y z
N ARG A 1 -62.04 -17.25 51.54
CA ARG A 1 -60.95 -17.98 50.84
C ARG A 1 -59.92 -16.95 50.35
N ARG A 2 -58.65 -17.36 50.34
CA ARG A 2 -57.37 -16.62 50.27
C ARG A 2 -57.15 -15.63 49.10
N PRO A 3 -56.10 -14.77 49.17
CA PRO A 3 -55.94 -13.52 48.42
C PRO A 3 -55.09 -13.68 47.14
N ARG A 4 -55.14 -12.67 46.25
CA ARG A 4 -54.20 -12.44 45.14
C ARG A 4 -53.90 -10.94 45.16
N GLY A 5 -52.69 -10.39 45.20
CA GLY A 5 -51.35 -10.88 44.92
C GLY A 5 -50.66 -9.72 44.18
N ARG A 6 -49.92 -8.87 44.92
CA ARG A 6 -49.17 -7.73 44.37
C ARG A 6 -48.03 -8.24 43.47
N GLY A 7 -48.02 -7.84 42.20
CA GLY A 7 -46.86 -7.97 41.31
C GLY A 7 -46.03 -6.69 41.36
N GLY A 8 -44.80 -6.78 41.87
CA GLY A 8 -43.79 -5.72 41.75
C GLY A 8 -42.87 -5.98 40.54
N PRO A 9 -42.39 -4.94 39.84
CA PRO A 9 -41.42 -5.09 38.77
C PRO A 9 -40.01 -5.34 39.34
N GLY A 10 -39.34 -6.39 38.84
CA GLY A 10 -37.96 -6.72 39.17
C GLY A 10 -36.93 -5.79 38.49
N PRO A 11 -35.68 -5.77 38.98
CA PRO A 11 -34.64 -4.86 38.51
C PRO A 11 -34.12 -5.26 37.11
N ARG A 12 -33.94 -4.24 36.26
CA ARG A 12 -33.27 -4.36 34.96
C ARG A 12 -31.78 -4.64 35.17
N ALA A 13 -31.27 -5.68 34.54
CA ALA A 13 -29.84 -5.92 34.42
C ALA A 13 -29.17 -4.77 33.63
N PRO A 14 -27.96 -4.30 34.02
CA PRO A 14 -27.20 -3.36 33.22
C PRO A 14 -26.71 -4.06 31.95
N GLY A 15 -27.11 -3.51 30.80
CA GLY A 15 -26.60 -3.91 29.49
C GLY A 15 -25.08 -3.74 29.46
N ARG A 16 -24.39 -4.80 29.04
CA ARG A 16 -22.96 -4.77 28.71
C ARG A 16 -22.71 -3.63 27.74
N THR A 17 -21.92 -2.65 28.17
CA THR A 17 -21.43 -1.55 27.35
C THR A 17 -20.58 -2.11 26.21
N GLY A 18 -20.91 -1.72 24.98
CA GLY A 18 -20.25 -2.14 23.73
C GLY A 18 -18.83 -1.59 23.53
N ALA A 19 -18.03 -1.50 24.60
CA ALA A 19 -16.68 -0.94 24.59
C ALA A 19 -15.57 -2.02 24.62
N GLN A 20 -15.89 -3.28 24.34
CA GLN A 20 -14.95 -4.42 24.48
C GLN A 20 -14.64 -5.15 23.16
N LEU A 21 -14.82 -4.51 21.99
CA LEU A 21 -14.57 -5.17 20.69
C LEU A 21 -13.37 -4.60 19.90
N LEU A 22 -12.66 -3.60 20.45
CA LEU A 22 -11.48 -3.01 19.80
C LEU A 22 -10.13 -3.43 20.43
N ALA A 23 -10.14 -4.29 21.45
CA ALA A 23 -8.94 -4.63 22.23
C ALA A 23 -8.35 -6.02 21.91
N MET A 24 -8.55 -6.56 20.70
CA MET A 24 -8.13 -7.93 20.34
C MET A 24 -7.42 -8.08 19.00
N PHE A 25 -7.07 -6.99 18.31
CA PHE A 25 -6.05 -7.11 17.26
C PHE A 25 -4.70 -6.96 17.94
N GLU A 26 -3.95 -8.05 18.03
CA GLU A 26 -2.53 -8.00 18.41
C GLU A 26 -1.86 -7.03 17.42
N PHE A 27 -1.29 -5.95 17.96
CA PHE A 27 -0.71 -4.84 17.19
C PHE A 27 0.34 -5.35 16.16
N ASP A 28 1.00 -6.45 16.48
CA ASP A 28 1.97 -7.15 15.64
C ASP A 28 1.38 -7.74 14.35
N GLU A 29 0.11 -8.18 14.33
CA GLU A 29 -0.55 -8.65 13.10
C GLU A 29 -0.89 -7.50 12.14
N LEU A 30 -1.03 -6.27 12.67
CA LEU A 30 -1.39 -5.10 11.87
C LEU A 30 -0.17 -4.51 11.14
N GLU A 31 1.00 -4.50 11.78
CA GLU A 31 2.26 -4.05 11.15
C GLU A 31 2.65 -4.92 9.95
N ALA A 32 2.39 -6.23 10.00
CA ALA A 32 2.62 -7.14 8.86
C ALA A 32 1.72 -6.85 7.64
N VAL A 33 0.66 -6.06 7.82
CA VAL A 33 -0.32 -5.71 6.78
C VAL A 33 -0.06 -4.34 6.17
N LEU A 34 0.75 -3.49 6.82
CA LEU A 34 0.99 -2.12 6.36
C LEU A 34 1.66 -2.11 4.98
N PRO A 35 1.23 -1.21 4.08
CA PRO A 35 1.87 -1.04 2.80
C PRO A 35 3.29 -0.48 2.99
N PRO A 36 4.25 -0.81 2.10
CA PRO A 36 5.56 -0.21 2.13
C PRO A 36 5.50 1.31 1.99
N GLU A 37 6.25 2.05 2.81
CA GLU A 37 6.35 3.51 2.74
C GLU A 37 7.32 3.97 1.65
N ALA A 38 8.28 3.13 1.29
CA ALA A 38 9.31 3.45 0.31
C ALA A 38 9.68 2.25 -0.57
N TYR A 39 10.14 2.57 -1.77
CA TYR A 39 10.77 1.62 -2.69
C TYR A 39 12.13 2.14 -3.15
N VAL A 40 13.09 1.24 -3.34
CA VAL A 40 14.36 1.57 -3.99
C VAL A 40 14.44 0.86 -5.33
N VAL A 41 14.70 1.65 -6.37
CA VAL A 41 14.89 1.17 -7.73
C VAL A 41 16.38 1.17 -8.05
N TYR A 42 16.90 0.07 -8.56
CA TYR A 42 18.29 -0.02 -8.97
C TYR A 42 18.49 -0.93 -10.18
N GLY A 43 19.63 -0.75 -10.86
CA GLY A 43 20.01 -1.55 -12.02
C GLY A 43 19.13 -1.32 -13.25
N ALA A 44 18.42 -0.19 -13.34
CA ALA A 44 17.78 0.21 -14.59
C ALA A 44 18.84 0.68 -15.60
N GLY A 45 18.64 0.36 -16.88
CA GLY A 45 19.46 0.89 -17.97
C GLY A 45 19.37 2.41 -18.12
N ALA A 46 18.23 3.01 -17.78
CA ALA A 46 18.06 4.45 -17.66
C ALA A 46 18.51 4.88 -16.24
N PRO A 47 19.72 5.45 -16.09
CA PRO A 47 20.29 5.70 -14.77
C PRO A 47 19.45 6.66 -13.92
N GLU A 48 18.70 7.57 -14.54
CA GLU A 48 17.91 8.60 -13.90
C GLU A 48 16.69 8.08 -13.12
N VAL A 49 16.22 6.86 -13.41
CA VAL A 49 15.12 6.25 -12.64
C VAL A 49 15.59 5.44 -11.44
N ASN A 50 16.91 5.28 -11.25
CA ASN A 50 17.45 4.60 -10.09
C ASN A 50 17.45 5.54 -8.88
N GLY A 51 16.98 5.03 -7.74
CA GLY A 51 16.94 5.77 -6.50
C GLY A 51 15.73 5.42 -5.65
N MET A 52 15.56 6.19 -4.58
CA MET A 52 14.47 6.00 -3.62
C MET A 52 13.20 6.72 -4.06
N TYR A 53 12.08 6.03 -3.97
CA TYR A 53 10.73 6.49 -4.23
C TYR A 53 9.91 6.44 -2.94
N THR A 54 9.28 7.55 -2.56
CA THR A 54 8.49 7.69 -1.34
C THR A 54 7.01 7.86 -1.66
N ASP A 55 6.14 7.38 -0.77
CA ASP A 55 4.69 7.55 -0.91
C ASP A 55 4.34 9.05 -1.02
N THR A 56 3.38 9.36 -1.89
CA THR A 56 2.83 10.71 -2.08
C THR A 56 1.51 10.92 -1.33
N HIS A 57 0.96 9.87 -0.71
CA HIS A 57 -0.38 9.79 -0.14
C HIS A 57 -1.50 10.04 -1.16
N VAL A 58 -1.17 9.88 -2.45
CA VAL A 58 -2.12 9.91 -3.57
C VAL A 58 -2.22 8.51 -4.14
N GLU A 59 -3.43 8.09 -4.49
CA GLU A 59 -3.68 6.77 -5.06
C GLU A 59 -4.10 6.86 -6.53
N ALA A 60 -3.70 5.84 -7.30
CA ALA A 60 -4.22 5.56 -8.63
C ALA A 60 -4.61 4.08 -8.73
N PHE A 61 -5.81 3.82 -9.23
CA PHE A 61 -6.33 2.46 -9.42
C PHE A 61 -6.21 1.58 -8.15
N GLY A 62 -6.47 2.15 -6.97
CA GLY A 62 -6.44 1.44 -5.69
C GLY A 62 -5.05 1.04 -5.21
N ALA A 63 -4.00 1.75 -5.66
CA ALA A 63 -2.64 1.61 -5.16
C ALA A 63 -1.98 2.98 -4.97
N PRO A 64 -1.07 3.15 -4.00
CA PRO A 64 -0.34 4.41 -3.80
C PRO A 64 0.57 4.75 -4.99
N ILE A 65 0.76 6.04 -5.21
CA ILE A 65 1.73 6.59 -6.15
C ILE A 65 2.98 6.96 -5.36
N PHE A 66 4.13 6.49 -5.84
CA PHE A 66 5.41 6.83 -5.26
C PHE A 66 6.17 7.79 -6.18
N ARG A 67 6.88 8.75 -5.57
CA ARG A 67 7.67 9.77 -6.28
C ARG A 67 9.13 9.64 -5.92
N HIS A 68 10.00 9.78 -6.92
CA HIS A 68 11.43 9.78 -6.69
C HIS A 68 11.82 10.95 -5.77
N SER A 69 12.62 10.65 -4.75
CA SER A 69 13.05 11.58 -3.70
C SER A 69 13.81 12.80 -4.22
N VAL A 70 14.70 12.58 -5.20
CA VAL A 70 15.49 13.64 -5.86
C VAL A 70 14.82 14.24 -7.11
N MET A 71 14.20 13.42 -7.96
CA MET A 71 13.71 13.83 -9.29
C MET A 71 12.17 13.86 -9.31
N SER A 72 11.56 15.02 -9.08
CA SER A 72 10.11 15.12 -8.83
C SER A 72 9.20 14.69 -9.98
N ASP A 73 9.71 14.65 -11.21
CA ASP A 73 9.05 14.22 -12.44
C ASP A 73 9.10 12.70 -12.69
N HIS A 74 9.72 11.95 -11.77
CA HIS A 74 9.85 10.49 -11.84
C HIS A 74 8.85 9.83 -10.89
N LEU A 75 8.05 8.91 -11.42
CA LEU A 75 6.95 8.27 -10.72
C LEU A 75 6.99 6.75 -10.87
N LEU A 76 6.56 6.09 -9.79
CA LEU A 76 6.25 4.68 -9.72
C LEU A 76 4.76 4.56 -9.35
N ALA A 77 3.94 4.10 -10.28
CA ALA A 77 2.49 4.11 -10.11
C ALA A 77 1.83 2.90 -10.78
N ARG A 78 0.71 2.46 -10.22
CA ARG A 78 -0.19 1.51 -10.87
C ARG A 78 -1.01 2.25 -11.93
N GLU A 79 -1.15 1.64 -13.10
CA GLU A 79 -1.80 2.23 -14.26
C GLU A 79 -2.64 1.21 -15.03
N ARG A 80 -3.64 1.71 -15.78
CA ARG A 80 -4.49 0.87 -16.63
C ARG A 80 -3.85 0.68 -18.01
N ALA A 81 -3.73 -0.58 -18.44
CA ALA A 81 -3.21 -0.98 -19.74
C ALA A 81 -4.27 -1.79 -20.52
N GLY A 82 -5.21 -1.08 -21.14
CA GLY A 82 -6.36 -1.70 -21.82
C GLY A 82 -7.40 -2.20 -20.82
N GLU A 83 -7.64 -3.52 -20.80
CA GLU A 83 -8.55 -4.17 -19.83
C GLU A 83 -7.84 -4.68 -18.56
N ARG A 84 -6.51 -4.55 -18.51
CA ARG A 84 -5.67 -5.06 -17.40
C ARG A 84 -4.97 -3.93 -16.67
N HIS A 85 -4.40 -4.24 -15.52
CA HIS A 85 -3.54 -3.31 -14.77
C HIS A 85 -2.07 -3.69 -14.85
N GLY A 86 -1.22 -2.76 -14.42
CA GLY A 86 0.19 -3.00 -14.22
C GLY A 86 0.85 -1.85 -13.47
N TRP A 87 2.08 -2.06 -13.07
CA TRP A 87 2.93 -1.02 -12.50
C TRP A 87 3.83 -0.44 -13.57
N LEU A 88 3.95 0.88 -13.56
CA LEU A 88 4.80 1.65 -14.46
C LEU A 88 5.82 2.44 -13.66
N LEU A 89 7.04 2.46 -14.18
CA LEU A 89 8.12 3.33 -13.74
C LEU A 89 8.44 4.26 -14.91
N GLY A 90 8.34 5.56 -14.68
CA GLY A 90 8.46 6.56 -15.74
C GLY A 90 9.06 7.87 -15.26
N ALA A 91 9.49 8.65 -16.26
CA ALA A 91 10.05 9.98 -16.10
C ALA A 91 9.37 10.92 -17.10
N ASN A 92 9.08 12.17 -16.73
CA ASN A 92 8.51 13.16 -17.64
C ASN A 92 7.24 12.69 -18.36
N ARG A 93 6.33 12.02 -17.63
CA ARG A 93 5.09 11.43 -18.17
C ARG A 93 5.31 10.37 -19.26
N ARG A 94 6.53 9.83 -19.37
CA ARG A 94 6.88 8.76 -20.29
C ARG A 94 7.08 7.46 -19.50
N PRO A 95 6.28 6.40 -19.75
CA PRO A 95 6.53 5.11 -19.13
C PRO A 95 7.77 4.47 -19.75
N LEU A 96 8.79 4.19 -18.93
CA LEU A 96 10.05 3.62 -19.37
C LEU A 96 10.05 2.11 -19.16
N TYR A 97 9.60 1.67 -17.98
CA TYR A 97 9.52 0.27 -17.57
C TYR A 97 8.12 -0.05 -17.03
N GLY A 98 7.78 -1.33 -17.04
CA GLY A 98 6.61 -1.80 -16.31
C GLY A 98 6.46 -3.30 -16.22
N VAL A 99 5.51 -3.70 -15.40
CA VAL A 99 5.14 -5.08 -15.12
C VAL A 99 3.63 -5.19 -15.11
N ARG A 100 3.08 -6.14 -15.88
CA ARG A 100 1.64 -6.40 -15.89
C ARG A 100 1.29 -7.27 -14.68
N THR A 101 0.35 -6.81 -13.87
CA THR A 101 -0.12 -7.53 -12.68
C THR A 101 -1.46 -6.96 -12.24
N GLU A 102 -2.29 -7.80 -11.60
CA GLU A 102 -3.51 -7.35 -10.93
C GLU A 102 -3.27 -7.00 -9.44
N GLU A 103 -2.05 -7.19 -8.95
CA GLU A 103 -1.69 -6.84 -7.57
C GLU A 103 -1.67 -5.33 -7.35
N THR A 104 -2.17 -4.89 -6.20
CA THR A 104 -2.13 -3.49 -5.73
C THR A 104 -0.84 -3.15 -5.01
N ARG A 105 0.00 -4.14 -4.70
CA ARG A 105 1.36 -3.93 -4.19
C ARG A 105 2.33 -3.88 -5.37
N CYS A 106 3.37 -3.04 -5.28
CA CYS A 106 4.35 -2.92 -6.35
C CYS A 106 5.21 -4.19 -6.42
N PRO A 107 5.30 -4.86 -7.58
CA PRO A 107 6.13 -6.04 -7.74
C PRO A 107 7.62 -5.73 -7.65
N THR A 108 8.36 -6.58 -6.95
CA THR A 108 9.83 -6.49 -6.85
C THR A 108 10.55 -7.09 -8.07
N ALA A 109 9.83 -7.86 -8.90
CA ALA A 109 10.37 -8.58 -10.05
C ALA A 109 9.41 -8.57 -11.26
N GLY A 110 9.90 -9.05 -12.41
CA GLY A 110 9.09 -9.18 -13.64
C GLY A 110 9.00 -7.91 -14.49
N TRP A 111 9.77 -6.87 -14.15
CA TRP A 111 9.88 -5.62 -14.88
C TRP A 111 10.40 -5.83 -16.30
N ARG A 112 9.83 -5.08 -17.25
CA ARG A 112 10.23 -5.07 -18.66
C ARG A 112 10.45 -3.65 -19.14
N ALA A 113 11.44 -3.46 -20.02
CA ALA A 113 11.64 -2.20 -20.71
C ALA A 113 10.63 -2.05 -21.85
N PHE A 114 9.99 -0.88 -21.95
CA PHE A 114 9.15 -0.50 -23.08
C PHE A 114 9.85 0.58 -23.92
N LYS A 115 10.14 1.69 -23.25
CA LYS A 115 10.80 2.88 -23.83
C LYS A 115 12.09 3.24 -23.09
N GLY A 116 12.37 2.57 -21.97
CA GLY A 116 13.64 2.66 -21.25
C GLY A 116 14.69 1.74 -21.85
N GLU A 117 15.93 1.90 -21.38
CA GLU A 117 17.07 1.11 -21.83
C GLU A 117 17.21 -0.17 -21.00
N LEU A 118 17.79 -1.22 -21.59
CA LEU A 118 18.14 -2.43 -20.84
C LEU A 118 19.36 -2.15 -19.94
N PRO A 119 19.46 -2.78 -18.76
CA PRO A 119 18.56 -3.79 -18.22
C PRO A 119 17.27 -3.22 -17.59
N ALA A 120 16.29 -4.11 -17.39
CA ALA A 120 15.11 -3.76 -16.61
C ALA A 120 15.47 -3.57 -15.12
N PRO A 121 14.80 -2.67 -14.40
CA PRO A 121 15.09 -2.39 -13.01
C PRO A 121 14.82 -3.59 -12.11
N ARG A 122 15.46 -3.57 -10.94
CA ARG A 122 15.03 -4.29 -9.74
C ARG A 122 14.42 -3.29 -8.78
N VAL A 123 13.43 -3.76 -8.02
CA VAL A 123 12.69 -2.95 -7.07
C VAL A 123 12.69 -3.66 -5.72
N GLU A 124 13.06 -2.94 -4.67
CA GLU A 124 12.98 -3.40 -3.29
C GLU A 124 12.00 -2.52 -2.50
N ALA A 125 11.27 -3.14 -1.58
CA ALA A 125 10.26 -2.49 -0.76
C ALA A 125 10.77 -2.37 0.67
N PHE A 126 10.54 -1.22 1.30
CA PHE A 126 10.98 -0.92 2.66
C PHE A 126 9.79 -0.49 3.51
N SER A 127 9.81 -0.89 4.79
CA SER A 127 8.71 -0.56 5.70
C SER A 127 8.73 0.91 6.08
N SER A 128 9.91 1.55 6.07
CA SER A 128 10.06 2.97 6.33
C SER A 128 11.08 3.64 5.39
N VAL A 129 10.97 4.97 5.27
CA VAL A 129 11.95 5.80 4.54
C VAL A 129 13.34 5.73 5.18
N ALA A 130 13.41 5.58 6.51
CA ALA A 130 14.68 5.51 7.24
C ALA A 130 15.46 4.23 6.94
N GLU A 131 14.78 3.10 6.71
CA GLU A 131 15.42 1.86 6.28
C GLU A 131 15.91 1.93 4.83
N ALA A 132 15.13 2.56 3.95
CA ALA A 132 15.47 2.68 2.52
C ALA A 132 16.70 3.56 2.25
N GLY A 133 17.08 4.43 3.19
CA GLY A 133 18.19 5.38 3.03
C GLY A 133 19.54 4.93 3.59
N GLN A 134 19.65 3.70 4.13
CA GLN A 134 20.90 3.14 4.69
C GLN A 134 21.80 2.55 3.60
#